data_AF-A0A815W299-F1
#
_entry.id   AF-A0A815W299-F1
#
_cell.length_a   1.000
_cell.length_b   1.000
_cell.length_c   1.000
_cell.angle_alpha   90.00
_cell.angle_beta   90.00
_cell.angle_gamma   90.00
#
_symmetry.space_group_name_H-M   'P 1'
#
loop_
_entity.id
_entity.type
_entity.pdbx_description
1 polymer ?
#
loop_
_entity_poly.entity_id
_entity_poly.type
_entity_poly.pdbx_seq_one_letter_code
_entity_poly.pdbx_strand_id
1 'polypeptide(L)'
;MGTIPTDESLSSPLPIDVRLALQSSNYRLPPNPSRAQELHQIVSENGFHHINRRLWPNLKCGICIISQNFKQFELKFLSTYWDPVVPIFPYVYGMSEHHRIAVPLTTNSYQLIPLPRSVYYEFIEVENDD
;
A
#
# COMPACT_ATOMS: atom_id res chain seq x y z
N MET A 1 17.73 -11.35 -46.37
CA MET A 1 16.62 -10.42 -46.09
C MET A 1 15.83 -10.97 -44.93
N GLY A 2 16.10 -10.48 -43.71
CA GLY A 2 15.25 -10.72 -42.55
C GLY A 2 14.71 -9.36 -42.14
N THR A 3 13.42 -9.12 -42.34
CA THR A 3 12.76 -7.90 -41.90
C THR A 3 12.42 -8.02 -40.42
N ILE A 4 13.09 -7.24 -39.59
CA ILE A 4 12.68 -6.97 -38.22
C ILE A 4 11.40 -6.12 -38.31
N PRO A 5 10.27 -6.53 -37.71
CA PRO A 5 9.11 -5.67 -37.61
C PRO A 5 9.45 -4.54 -36.64
N THR A 6 9.66 -3.34 -37.17
CA THR A 6 9.59 -2.09 -36.41
C THR A 6 8.14 -1.81 -36.12
N ASP A 7 7.66 -2.24 -34.95
CA ASP A 7 6.45 -1.68 -34.35
C ASP A 7 6.87 -0.58 -33.39
N GLU A 8 6.92 0.63 -33.95
CA GLU A 8 6.86 1.89 -33.20
C GLU A 8 5.46 2.02 -32.60
N SER A 9 5.20 1.34 -31.50
CA SER A 9 4.07 1.69 -30.64
C SER A 9 4.47 1.62 -29.16
N LEU A 10 4.66 2.83 -28.63
CA LEU A 10 4.65 3.21 -27.22
C LEU A 10 5.93 2.85 -26.43
N SER A 11 6.81 3.87 -26.37
CA SER A 11 7.71 4.17 -25.25
C SER A 11 7.23 3.55 -23.93
N SER A 12 7.71 2.34 -23.67
CA SER A 12 7.42 1.63 -22.43
C SER A 12 8.57 1.91 -21.47
N PRO A 13 8.33 2.43 -20.26
CA PRO A 13 9.37 2.91 -19.33
C PRO A 13 10.26 1.80 -18.75
N LEU A 14 10.08 0.54 -19.17
CA LEU A 14 10.76 -0.61 -18.61
C LEU A 14 11.87 -1.13 -19.55
N PRO A 15 13.11 -1.29 -19.05
CA PRO A 15 14.18 -1.97 -19.76
C PRO A 15 13.79 -3.34 -20.31
N ILE A 16 14.37 -3.72 -21.45
CA ILE A 16 14.00 -4.92 -22.23
C ILE A 16 14.23 -6.23 -21.46
N ASP A 17 15.30 -6.28 -20.66
CA ASP A 17 15.66 -7.38 -19.77
C ASP A 17 14.61 -7.60 -18.66
N VAL A 18 14.13 -6.52 -18.03
CA VAL A 18 13.05 -6.57 -17.03
C VAL A 18 11.77 -7.10 -17.65
N ARG A 19 11.45 -6.67 -18.87
CA ARG A 19 10.26 -7.10 -19.60
C ARG A 19 10.31 -8.59 -19.95
N LEU A 20 11.44 -9.05 -20.48
CA LEU A 20 11.64 -10.47 -20.79
C LEU A 20 11.61 -11.33 -19.53
N ALA A 21 12.15 -10.83 -18.41
CA ALA A 21 12.04 -11.51 -17.11
C ALA A 21 10.58 -11.66 -16.67
N LEU A 22 9.78 -10.58 -16.68
CA LEU A 22 8.36 -10.62 -16.33
C LEU A 22 7.52 -11.47 -17.29
N GLN A 23 7.94 -11.57 -18.56
CA GLN A 23 7.28 -12.40 -19.56
C GLN A 23 7.67 -13.88 -19.46
N SER A 24 8.79 -14.20 -18.81
CA SER A 24 9.17 -15.59 -18.57
C SER A 24 8.13 -16.29 -17.70
N SER A 25 7.87 -17.56 -18.00
CA SER A 25 6.85 -18.39 -17.33
C SER A 25 7.02 -18.48 -15.82
N ASN A 26 8.23 -18.19 -15.30
CA ASN A 26 8.53 -18.19 -13.88
C ASN A 26 7.89 -17.03 -13.10
N TYR A 27 7.46 -15.96 -13.79
CA TYR A 27 6.80 -14.79 -13.17
C TYR A 27 5.30 -14.70 -13.48
N ARG A 28 4.78 -15.55 -14.37
CA ARG A 28 3.35 -15.57 -14.71
C ARG A 28 2.60 -16.47 -13.73
N LEU A 29 1.65 -15.88 -13.00
CA LEU A 29 0.68 -16.66 -12.24
C LEU A 29 -0.11 -17.57 -13.22
N PRO A 30 -0.27 -18.86 -12.92
CA PRO A 30 -1.06 -19.74 -13.76
C PRO A 30 -2.53 -19.27 -13.78
N PRO A 31 -3.26 -19.44 -14.89
CA PRO A 31 -4.68 -19.14 -14.94
C PRO A 31 -5.45 -19.90 -13.84
N ASN A 32 -6.29 -19.18 -13.09
CA ASN A 32 -7.15 -19.77 -12.06
C ASN A 32 -8.59 -19.28 -12.24
N PRO A 33 -9.39 -19.94 -13.10
CA PRO A 33 -10.76 -19.51 -13.41
C PRO A 33 -11.70 -19.62 -12.20
N SER A 34 -11.48 -20.61 -11.33
CA SER A 34 -12.26 -20.75 -10.08
C SER A 34 -12.06 -19.55 -9.17
N ARG A 35 -10.80 -19.12 -8.95
CA ARG A 35 -10.51 -17.90 -8.18
C ARG A 35 -11.07 -16.65 -8.85
N ALA A 36 -11.04 -16.56 -10.18
CA ALA A 36 -11.62 -15.42 -10.89
C ALA A 36 -13.14 -15.33 -10.68
N GLN A 37 -13.85 -16.46 -10.75
CA GLN A 37 -15.29 -16.51 -10.49
C GLN A 37 -15.62 -16.15 -9.03
N GLU A 38 -14.86 -16.66 -8.06
CA GLU A 38 -15.00 -16.32 -6.64
C GLU A 38 -14.82 -14.81 -6.41
N LEU A 39 -13.77 -14.20 -6.97
CA LEU A 39 -13.52 -12.76 -6.87
C LEU A 39 -14.65 -11.94 -7.49
N HIS A 40 -15.17 -12.38 -8.64
CA HIS A 40 -16.30 -11.73 -9.29
C HIS A 40 -17.54 -11.77 -8.39
N GLN A 41 -17.83 -12.93 -7.79
CA GLN A 41 -18.95 -13.08 -6.86
C GLN A 41 -18.79 -12.17 -5.63
N ILE A 42 -17.61 -12.17 -5.00
CA ILE A 42 -17.31 -11.30 -3.85
C ILE A 42 -17.61 -9.84 -4.17
N VAL A 43 -17.16 -9.33 -5.32
CA VAL A 43 -17.36 -7.92 -5.67
C VAL A 43 -18.81 -7.64 -6.08
N SER A 44 -19.46 -8.54 -6.82
CA SER A 44 -20.81 -8.33 -7.34
C SER A 44 -21.90 -8.37 -6.25
N GLU A 45 -21.72 -9.15 -5.18
CA GLU A 45 -22.74 -9.30 -4.14
C GLU A 45 -22.84 -8.10 -3.19
N ASN A 46 -21.71 -7.54 -2.77
CA ASN A 46 -21.65 -6.52 -1.71
C ASN A 46 -20.82 -5.28 -2.09
N GLY A 47 -20.49 -5.14 -3.38
CA GLY A 47 -19.59 -4.10 -3.86
C GLY A 47 -18.24 -4.17 -3.14
N PHE A 48 -17.67 -2.99 -2.87
CA PHE A 48 -16.39 -2.86 -2.18
C PHE A 48 -16.51 -2.60 -0.68
N HIS A 49 -17.70 -2.75 -0.09
CA HIS A 49 -17.90 -2.48 1.33
C HIS A 49 -17.12 -3.49 2.20
N HIS A 50 -16.20 -3.01 3.05
CA HIS A 50 -15.34 -3.86 3.90
C HIS A 50 -14.70 -5.03 3.14
N ILE A 51 -14.24 -4.74 1.92
CA ILE A 51 -13.80 -5.74 0.95
C ILE A 51 -12.52 -6.49 1.39
N ASN A 52 -11.69 -5.86 2.24
CA ASN A 52 -10.40 -6.40 2.67
C ASN A 52 -10.49 -7.82 3.26
N ARG A 53 -11.39 -8.09 4.21
CA ARG A 53 -11.52 -9.45 4.77
C ARG A 53 -12.17 -10.44 3.81
N ARG A 54 -13.02 -9.98 2.90
CA ARG A 54 -13.66 -10.87 1.92
C ARG A 54 -12.66 -11.32 0.86
N LEU A 55 -11.78 -10.42 0.41
CA LEU A 55 -10.68 -10.76 -0.50
C LEU A 55 -9.58 -11.56 0.20
N TRP A 56 -9.26 -11.19 1.44
CA TRP A 56 -8.20 -11.79 2.25
C TRP A 56 -8.77 -12.30 3.59
N PRO A 57 -9.40 -13.49 3.62
CA PRO A 57 -10.06 -14.01 4.82
C PRO A 57 -9.11 -14.22 6.02
N ASN A 58 -7.83 -14.41 5.74
CA ASN A 58 -6.79 -14.57 6.75
C ASN A 58 -6.05 -13.26 7.11
N LEU A 59 -6.52 -12.11 6.64
CA LEU A 59 -5.90 -10.81 6.92
C LEU A 59 -5.92 -10.52 8.43
N LYS A 60 -4.74 -10.24 8.99
CA LYS A 60 -4.57 -9.97 10.44
C LYS A 60 -4.37 -8.50 10.76
N CYS A 61 -3.69 -7.78 9.88
CA CYS A 61 -3.49 -6.34 9.99
C CYS A 61 -3.25 -5.74 8.60
N GLY A 62 -3.52 -4.44 8.48
CA GLY A 62 -3.05 -3.63 7.36
C GLY A 62 -1.78 -2.89 7.75
N ILE A 63 -0.81 -2.81 6.85
CA ILE A 63 0.37 -1.96 7.03
C ILE A 63 0.22 -0.80 6.05
N CYS A 64 -0.08 0.40 6.55
CA CYS A 64 -0.17 1.60 5.73
C CYS A 64 0.13 2.84 6.56
N ILE A 65 0.56 3.91 5.88
CA ILE A 65 0.73 5.21 6.53
C ILE A 65 -0.64 5.84 6.70
N ILE A 66 -1.07 5.97 7.95
CA ILE A 66 -2.20 6.77 8.38
C ILE A 66 -1.62 7.97 9.13
N SER A 67 -1.67 9.14 8.50
CA SER A 67 -1.19 10.40 9.11
C SER A 67 -2.26 11.47 8.98
N GLN A 68 -2.20 12.51 9.82
CA GLN A 68 -3.20 13.59 9.79
C GLN A 68 -3.35 14.24 8.40
N ASN A 69 -2.29 14.26 7.59
CA ASN A 69 -2.31 14.79 6.23
C ASN A 69 -3.15 13.93 5.25
N PHE A 70 -3.44 12.67 5.61
CA PHE A 70 -4.30 11.76 4.85
C PHE A 70 -5.70 11.62 5.42
N LYS A 71 -6.06 12.35 6.49
CA LYS A 71 -7.34 12.21 7.22
C LYS A 71 -8.57 12.20 6.32
N GLN A 72 -8.60 13.04 5.29
CA GLN A 72 -9.69 13.12 4.31
C GLN A 72 -9.86 11.86 3.46
N PHE A 73 -8.75 11.20 3.09
CA PHE A 73 -8.77 9.95 2.34
C PHE A 73 -8.97 8.75 3.26
N GLU A 74 -8.43 8.84 4.47
CA GLU A 74 -8.52 7.84 5.49
C GLU A 74 -9.97 7.57 5.89
N LEU A 75 -10.78 8.61 6.12
CA LEU A 75 -12.18 8.41 6.49
C LEU A 75 -12.94 7.59 5.44
N LYS A 76 -12.80 7.94 4.16
CA LYS A 76 -13.44 7.18 3.06
C LYS A 76 -12.85 5.78 2.95
N PHE A 77 -11.52 5.64 3.06
CA PHE A 77 -10.86 4.35 3.02
C PHE A 77 -11.40 3.41 4.10
N LEU A 78 -11.43 3.90 5.34
CA LEU A 78 -11.86 3.16 6.51
C LEU A 78 -13.35 2.84 6.45
N SER A 79 -14.21 3.82 6.16
CA SER A 79 -15.66 3.63 6.17
C SER A 79 -16.14 2.74 5.02
N THR A 80 -15.46 2.77 3.87
CA THR A 80 -15.94 2.09 2.67
C THR A 80 -15.23 0.76 2.47
N TYR A 81 -13.91 0.68 2.60
CA TYR A 81 -13.16 -0.49 2.11
C TYR A 81 -12.61 -1.38 3.22
N TRP A 82 -12.44 -0.83 4.42
CA TRP A 82 -11.69 -1.48 5.48
C TRP A 82 -12.62 -2.01 6.58
N ASP A 83 -12.60 -3.31 6.81
CA ASP A 83 -13.27 -3.89 7.98
C ASP A 83 -12.61 -3.36 9.28
N PRO A 84 -13.37 -2.71 10.18
CA PRO A 84 -12.84 -2.09 11.40
C PRO A 84 -12.27 -3.10 12.40
N VAL A 85 -12.58 -4.39 12.27
CA VAL A 85 -12.00 -5.46 13.10
C VAL A 85 -10.53 -5.71 12.73
N VAL A 86 -10.09 -5.33 11.52
CA VAL A 86 -8.69 -5.50 11.10
C VAL A 86 -7.89 -4.27 11.52
N PRO A 87 -6.94 -4.39 12.46
CA PRO A 87 -6.12 -3.26 12.87
C PRO A 87 -5.22 -2.77 11.73
N ILE A 88 -4.99 -1.46 11.70
CA ILE A 88 -3.97 -0.83 10.86
C ILE A 88 -2.74 -0.55 11.72
N PHE A 89 -1.58 -0.92 11.19
CA PHE A 89 -0.29 -0.66 11.78
C PHE A 89 0.44 0.42 10.96
N PRO A 90 0.56 1.65 11.47
CA PRO A 90 1.36 2.69 10.82
C PRO A 90 2.84 2.34 10.86
N TYR A 91 3.39 1.79 9.78
CA TYR A 91 4.71 1.15 9.78
C TYR A 91 5.84 1.95 10.44
N VAL A 92 6.05 3.18 10.00
CA VAL A 92 7.12 4.06 10.47
C VAL A 92 6.82 5.49 10.04
N TYR A 93 7.31 6.45 10.80
CA TYR A 93 7.44 7.83 10.36
C TYR A 93 8.89 8.12 10.00
N GLY A 94 9.08 8.74 8.84
CA GLY A 94 10.37 9.12 8.30
C GLY A 94 10.21 10.22 7.27
N MET A 95 11.35 10.72 6.83
CA MET A 95 11.50 11.75 5.82
C MET A 95 12.66 11.35 4.90
N SER A 96 12.83 12.05 3.78
CA SER A 96 13.88 11.74 2.80
C SER A 96 15.28 11.79 3.42
N GLU A 97 15.49 12.68 4.40
CA GLU A 97 16.72 12.88 5.14
C GLU A 97 17.01 11.70 6.07
N HIS A 98 15.97 11.12 6.67
CA HIS A 98 16.08 9.97 7.58
C HIS A 98 14.84 9.09 7.51
N HIS A 99 15.04 7.86 7.03
CA HIS A 99 13.95 6.96 6.63
C HIS A 99 13.15 6.37 7.81
N ARG A 100 13.65 6.45 9.05
CA ARG A 100 13.03 5.86 10.26
C ARG A 100 13.34 6.71 11.50
N ILE A 101 12.44 7.64 11.81
CA ILE A 101 12.60 8.59 12.92
C ILE A 101 11.68 8.23 14.08
N ALA A 102 10.48 7.70 13.82
CA ALA A 102 9.55 7.35 14.86
C ALA A 102 8.70 6.13 14.48
N VAL A 103 8.21 5.39 15.47
CA VAL A 103 7.39 4.19 15.29
C VAL A 103 6.14 4.28 16.15
N PRO A 104 5.01 3.65 15.75
CA PRO A 104 3.85 3.60 16.61
C PRO A 104 4.10 2.65 17.79
N LEU A 105 3.47 2.95 18.92
CA LEU A 105 3.41 2.02 20.04
C LEU A 105 2.36 0.93 19.86
N THR A 106 1.26 1.29 19.21
CA THR A 106 0.05 0.47 19.14
C THR A 106 -0.57 0.56 17.75
N THR A 107 -1.38 -0.44 17.40
CA THR A 107 -2.21 -0.40 16.20
C THR A 107 -3.28 0.68 16.30
N ASN A 108 -3.71 1.22 15.15
CA ASN A 108 -4.74 2.26 15.03
C ASN A 108 -4.40 3.56 15.79
N SER A 109 -3.12 3.80 16.10
CA SER A 109 -2.67 5.00 16.79
C SER A 109 -1.81 5.87 15.88
N TYR A 110 -2.08 7.17 15.89
CA TYR A 110 -1.22 8.19 15.27
C TYR A 110 -0.07 8.63 16.20
N GLN A 111 -0.04 8.11 17.44
CA GLN A 111 1.03 8.43 18.37
C GLN A 111 2.29 7.68 17.98
N LEU A 112 3.34 8.43 17.72
CA LEU A 112 4.63 7.94 17.29
C LEU A 112 5.67 8.26 18.35
N ILE A 113 6.53 7.30 18.65
CA ILE A 113 7.66 7.48 19.54
C ILE A 113 8.93 7.68 18.72
N PRO A 114 9.65 8.80 18.94
CA PRO A 114 10.98 9.01 18.37
C PRO A 114 11.94 7.89 18.77
N LEU A 115 12.71 7.39 17.82
CA LEU A 115 13.75 6.40 18.06
C LEU A 115 15.03 7.13 18.50
N PRO A 116 15.49 7.03 19.77
CA PRO A 116 16.57 7.88 20.28
C PRO A 116 17.93 7.75 19.56
N ARG A 117 18.11 6.68 18.78
CA ARG A 117 19.33 6.39 18.02
C ARG A 117 19.21 6.61 16.51
N SER A 118 18.06 7.10 16.01
CA SER A 118 17.94 7.37 14.57
C SER A 118 18.56 8.69 14.17
N VAL A 119 18.32 9.75 14.94
CA VAL A 119 18.84 11.10 14.73
C VAL A 119 19.07 11.79 16.06
N TYR A 120 19.82 12.89 16.04
CA TYR A 120 19.81 13.85 17.14
C TYR A 120 18.57 14.74 17.02
N TYR A 121 17.82 14.92 18.11
CA TYR A 121 16.55 15.66 18.12
C TYR A 121 16.69 16.98 18.86
N GLU A 122 16.22 18.05 18.23
CA GLU A 122 15.99 19.35 18.85
C GLU A 122 14.54 19.77 18.56
N PHE A 123 13.86 20.33 19.55
CA PHE A 123 12.46 20.74 19.44
C PHE A 123 12.36 22.24 19.66
N ILE A 124 11.84 22.95 18.65
CA ILE A 124 11.54 24.38 18.74
C ILE A 124 10.09 24.51 19.18
N GLU A 125 9.85 25.30 20.23
CA GLU A 125 8.50 25.61 20.69
C GLU A 125 7.78 26.44 19.62
N VAL A 126 6.55 26.04 19.30
CA VAL A 126 5.69 26.80 18.41
C VAL A 126 4.64 27.45 19.29
N GLU A 127 4.70 28.77 19.43
CA GLU A 127 3.60 29.54 20.01
C GLU A 127 2.39 29.37 19.08
N ASN A 128 1.23 29.03 19.63
CA ASN A 128 0.01 28.94 18.83
C ASN A 128 -0.34 30.35 18.34
N ASP A 129 -0.09 30.65 17.07
CA ASP A 129 -0.79 31.75 16.40
C ASP A 129 -2.28 31.36 16.32
N ASP A 130 -3.12 32.14 17.00
CA ASP A 130 -4.60 32.02 17.00
C ASP A 130 -5.21 32.05 15.58
#